data_AF-A0A6L6ETB8-F1
#
_entry.id   AF-A0A6L6ETB8-F1
#
_cell.length_a   1.000
_cell.length_b   1.000
_cell.length_c   1.000
_cell.angle_alpha   90.00
_cell.angle_beta   90.00
_cell.angle_gamma   90.00
#
_symmetry.space_group_name_H-M   'P 1'
#
loop_
_entity.id
_entity.type
_entity.pdbx_description
1 polymer ?
#
loop_
_entity_poly.entity_id
_entity_poly.type
_entity_poly.pdbx_seq_one_letter_code
_entity_poly.pdbx_strand_id
1 'polypeptide(L)'
;AFPFLREKLAGKMNPTIRCVEPAACPSLTMGEYRYDFGDSAGMTPLMKMHTLGSQFIPDPIHAGGLRYHGMSPLVSHIYELGLAEAISIPQLECFDAAMKFARTEGIVAAPEPTHALAAAIREAQACKESGEEKVILTALCGHGHLDLASYDKYLSGEMIDLDLSTDAIAEAMAAVPQINA
;
A
#
# COMPACT_ATOMS: atom_id res chain seq x y z
N ALA A 1 16.58 6.26 -2.37
CA ALA A 1 16.71 7.66 -1.90
C ALA A 1 15.32 8.29 -1.85
N PHE A 2 15.03 9.16 -0.88
CA PHE A 2 13.72 9.83 -0.72
C PHE A 2 13.87 11.36 -0.93
N PRO A 3 13.72 11.89 -2.15
CA PRO A 3 14.05 13.28 -2.46
C PRO A 3 13.22 14.30 -1.68
N PHE A 4 11.89 14.12 -1.62
CA PHE A 4 11.01 15.03 -0.89
C PHE A 4 11.21 14.98 0.62
N LEU A 5 11.51 13.79 1.17
CA LEU A 5 11.87 13.66 2.58
C LEU A 5 13.20 14.36 2.89
N ARG A 6 14.19 14.28 1.99
CA ARG A 6 15.44 15.03 2.14
C ARG A 6 15.19 16.53 2.25
N GLU A 7 14.37 17.11 1.38
CA GLU A 7 14.05 18.54 1.45
C GLU A 7 13.22 18.90 2.68
N LYS A 8 12.36 17.99 3.17
CA LYS A 8 11.65 18.12 4.45
C LYS A 8 12.62 18.21 5.63
N LEU A 9 13.56 17.28 5.72
CA LEU A 9 14.58 17.24 6.77
C LEU A 9 15.54 18.44 6.69
N ALA A 10 15.74 19.00 5.49
CA ALA A 10 16.50 20.23 5.29
C ALA A 10 15.71 21.51 5.61
N GLY A 11 14.43 21.41 6.03
CA GLY A 11 13.58 22.55 6.38
C GLY A 11 13.14 23.41 5.19
N LYS A 12 13.27 22.91 3.95
CA LYS A 12 12.95 23.68 2.73
C LYS A 12 11.50 23.51 2.27
N MET A 13 10.86 22.43 2.68
CA MET A 13 9.45 22.15 2.44
C MET A 13 8.88 21.30 3.57
N ASN A 14 7.56 21.14 3.66
CA ASN A 14 6.94 20.31 4.69
C ASN A 14 5.81 19.42 4.13
N PRO A 15 6.12 18.47 3.24
CA PRO A 15 5.12 17.56 2.69
C PRO A 15 4.65 16.55 3.75
N THR A 16 3.38 16.17 3.65
CA THR A 16 2.90 14.88 4.17
C THR A 16 3.32 13.80 3.19
N ILE A 17 4.01 12.78 3.68
CA ILE A 17 4.40 11.60 2.89
C ILE A 17 3.50 10.47 3.34
N ARG A 18 2.64 9.99 2.44
CA ARG A 18 1.65 8.96 2.73
C ARG A 18 1.93 7.71 1.92
N CYS A 19 2.21 6.62 2.60
CA CYS A 19 2.23 5.27 2.04
C CYS A 19 0.80 4.73 1.99
N VAL A 20 0.41 4.12 0.87
CA VAL A 20 -0.93 3.57 0.69
C VAL A 20 -0.80 2.12 0.28
N GLU A 21 -1.45 1.23 1.03
CA GLU A 21 -1.36 -0.22 0.87
C GLU A 21 -2.76 -0.85 0.77
N PRO A 22 -2.91 -2.11 0.30
CA PRO A 22 -4.19 -2.78 0.28
C PRO A 22 -4.64 -3.15 1.69
N ALA A 23 -5.93 -2.99 1.99
CA ALA A 23 -6.53 -3.53 3.23
C ALA A 23 -6.36 -5.07 3.34
N ALA A 24 -6.24 -5.77 2.20
CA ALA A 24 -6.02 -7.22 2.16
C ALA A 24 -4.56 -7.65 2.46
N CYS A 25 -3.58 -6.74 2.34
CA CYS A 25 -2.17 -7.00 2.68
C CYS A 25 -1.52 -5.78 3.36
N PRO A 26 -1.99 -5.36 4.56
CA PRO A 26 -1.62 -4.11 5.20
C PRO A 26 -0.34 -4.24 6.04
N SER A 27 0.81 -4.40 5.37
CA SER A 27 2.11 -4.60 6.02
C SER A 27 2.50 -3.48 7.00
N LEU A 28 2.26 -2.21 6.67
CA LEU A 28 2.62 -1.07 7.52
C LEU A 28 1.58 -0.78 8.62
N THR A 29 0.30 -0.93 8.30
CA THR A 29 -0.80 -0.53 9.20
C THR A 29 -1.24 -1.64 10.14
N MET A 30 -0.97 -2.92 9.84
CA MET A 30 -1.26 -4.05 10.74
C MET A 30 -0.08 -5.01 10.97
N GLY A 31 1.01 -4.91 10.22
CA GLY A 31 2.19 -5.77 10.42
C GLY A 31 3.07 -5.34 11.60
N GLU A 32 4.07 -6.18 11.92
CA GLU A 32 5.02 -5.92 12.99
C GLU A 32 6.39 -5.48 12.44
N TYR A 33 7.05 -4.51 13.10
CA TYR A 33 8.41 -4.10 12.73
C TYR A 33 9.47 -5.06 13.28
N ARG A 34 9.82 -6.10 12.53
CA ARG A 34 10.69 -7.22 12.97
C ARG A 34 11.74 -7.60 11.93
N TYR A 35 12.69 -8.43 12.34
CA TYR A 35 13.59 -9.10 11.40
C TYR A 35 12.87 -10.30 10.80
N ASP A 36 12.75 -10.33 9.48
CA ASP A 36 12.12 -11.42 8.73
C ASP A 36 12.83 -11.62 7.39
N PHE A 37 12.55 -12.74 6.74
CA PHE A 37 13.04 -13.01 5.39
C PHE A 37 12.34 -12.09 4.39
N GLY A 38 13.11 -11.57 3.43
CA GLY A 38 12.62 -10.78 2.30
C GLY A 38 11.96 -11.62 1.18
N ASP A 39 11.84 -12.92 1.38
CA ASP A 39 11.22 -13.86 0.44
C ASP A 39 10.62 -15.03 1.20
N SER A 40 9.60 -15.66 0.64
CA SER A 40 8.91 -16.80 1.25
C SER A 40 9.73 -18.09 1.24
N ALA A 41 10.82 -18.17 0.46
CA ALA A 41 11.71 -19.34 0.44
C ALA A 41 12.82 -19.27 1.50
N GLY A 42 12.94 -18.15 2.23
CA GLY A 42 13.95 -17.95 3.28
C GLY A 42 15.39 -17.87 2.76
N MET A 43 15.58 -17.46 1.50
CA MET A 43 16.91 -17.42 0.87
C MET A 43 17.63 -16.08 1.04
N THR A 44 16.88 -15.01 1.30
CA THR A 44 17.42 -13.67 1.58
C THR A 44 17.99 -13.59 3.00
N PRO A 45 18.92 -12.65 3.27
CA PRO A 45 19.25 -12.27 4.64
C PRO A 45 18.01 -11.73 5.37
N LEU A 46 18.01 -11.80 6.70
CA LEU A 46 16.98 -11.16 7.50
C LEU A 46 17.04 -9.64 7.34
N MET A 47 15.88 -9.04 7.07
CA MET A 47 15.71 -7.61 6.90
C MET A 47 14.84 -7.05 8.02
N LYS A 48 15.26 -5.94 8.64
CA LYS A 48 14.43 -5.24 9.63
C LYS A 48 13.37 -4.43 8.89
N MET A 49 12.13 -4.92 8.89
CA MET A 49 11.01 -4.34 8.15
C MET A 49 9.67 -4.57 8.84
N HIS A 50 8.67 -3.80 8.45
CA HIS A 50 7.28 -4.18 8.70
C HIS A 50 6.96 -5.44 7.91
N THR A 51 6.33 -6.42 8.56
CA THR A 51 6.01 -7.72 7.96
C THR A 51 4.69 -8.26 8.49
N LEU A 52 3.94 -8.93 7.62
CA LEU A 52 2.82 -9.82 7.96
C LEU A 52 3.30 -11.27 8.19
N GLY A 53 4.60 -11.52 8.06
CA GLY A 53 5.27 -12.82 8.08
C GLY A 53 5.57 -13.33 6.67
N SER A 54 6.78 -13.81 6.44
CA SER A 54 7.23 -14.34 5.13
C SER A 54 6.41 -15.52 4.58
N GLN A 55 5.60 -16.15 5.42
CA GLN A 55 4.65 -17.19 5.03
C GLN A 55 3.20 -16.70 4.89
N PHE A 56 2.97 -15.39 4.98
CA PHE A 56 1.66 -14.81 4.74
C PHE A 56 1.25 -14.99 3.27
N ILE A 57 0.08 -15.59 3.06
CA ILE A 57 -0.50 -15.80 1.73
C ILE A 57 -1.76 -14.94 1.62
N PRO A 58 -1.76 -13.91 0.75
CA PRO A 58 -2.96 -13.13 0.47
C PRO A 58 -4.11 -13.98 -0.06
N ASP A 59 -5.34 -13.59 0.25
CA ASP A 59 -6.53 -14.28 -0.25
C ASP A 59 -6.60 -14.25 -1.79
N PRO A 60 -6.96 -15.36 -2.46
CA PRO A 60 -7.04 -15.44 -3.93
C PRO A 60 -8.01 -14.44 -4.58
N ILE A 61 -8.99 -13.94 -3.83
CA ILE A 61 -9.99 -12.96 -4.30
C ILE A 61 -9.36 -11.55 -4.40
N HIS A 62 -8.22 -11.32 -3.77
CA HIS A 62 -7.50 -10.05 -3.86
C HIS A 62 -6.95 -9.81 -5.27
N ALA A 63 -7.53 -8.81 -5.96
CA ALA A 63 -7.20 -8.47 -7.34
C ALA A 63 -6.43 -7.14 -7.45
N GLY A 64 -6.16 -6.46 -6.33
CA GLY A 64 -5.48 -5.16 -6.27
C GLY A 64 -3.95 -5.21 -6.40
N GLY A 65 -3.33 -6.39 -6.57
CA GLY A 65 -1.87 -6.52 -6.56
C GLY A 65 -1.29 -6.30 -5.16
N LEU A 66 -0.07 -5.77 -5.03
CA LEU A 66 0.56 -5.44 -3.72
C LEU A 66 0.50 -6.58 -2.67
N ARG A 67 0.86 -7.79 -3.11
CA ARG A 67 0.73 -9.05 -2.34
C ARG A 67 1.93 -9.40 -1.46
N TYR A 68 2.99 -8.61 -1.53
CA TYR A 68 4.22 -8.89 -0.80
C TYR A 68 4.00 -8.71 0.70
N HIS A 69 4.50 -9.64 1.52
CA HIS A 69 4.23 -9.72 2.96
C HIS A 69 4.91 -8.62 3.77
N GLY A 70 6.01 -8.08 3.25
CA GLY A 70 6.86 -7.11 3.93
C GLY A 70 6.85 -5.73 3.30
N MET A 71 7.54 -4.80 3.94
CA MET A 71 7.83 -3.48 3.37
C MET A 71 9.33 -3.25 3.26
N SER A 72 9.78 -2.33 2.40
CA SER A 72 11.20 -1.98 2.36
C SER A 72 11.72 -1.58 3.75
N PRO A 73 12.92 -2.01 4.17
CA PRO A 73 13.52 -1.57 5.43
C PRO A 73 13.62 -0.05 5.57
N LEU A 74 13.91 0.65 4.47
CA LEU A 74 13.99 2.10 4.46
C LEU A 74 12.62 2.76 4.65
N VAL A 75 11.57 2.23 4.03
CA VAL A 75 10.19 2.74 4.20
C VAL A 75 9.68 2.44 5.61
N SER A 76 9.92 1.22 6.09
CA SER A 76 9.60 0.81 7.46
C SER A 76 10.25 1.73 8.48
N HIS A 77 11.53 2.05 8.29
CA HIS A 77 12.26 2.89 9.23
C HIS A 77 11.75 4.35 9.25
N ILE A 78 11.43 4.95 8.09
CA ILE A 78 10.89 6.33 8.08
C ILE A 78 9.46 6.40 8.63
N TYR A 79 8.69 5.32 8.53
CA TYR A 79 7.37 5.20 9.15
C TYR A 79 7.49 5.13 10.68
N GLU A 80 8.39 4.30 11.22
CA GLU A 80 8.70 4.23 12.66
C GLU A 80 9.19 5.55 13.25
N LEU A 81 9.94 6.33 12.47
CA LEU A 81 10.40 7.66 12.87
C LEU A 81 9.30 8.73 12.80
N GLY A 82 8.09 8.40 12.34
CA GLY A 82 7.00 9.36 12.13
C GLY A 82 7.25 10.35 10.99
N LEU A 83 8.16 10.02 10.06
CA LEU A 83 8.49 10.87 8.91
C LEU A 83 7.57 10.64 7.71
N ALA A 84 6.89 9.49 7.68
CA ALA A 84 5.82 9.14 6.77
C ALA A 84 4.65 8.54 7.56
N GLU A 85 3.44 8.66 7.01
CA GLU A 85 2.24 7.99 7.51
C GLU A 85 1.82 6.88 6.55
N ALA A 86 1.01 5.94 7.03
CA ALA A 86 0.49 4.85 6.23
C ALA A 86 -1.03 4.74 6.40
N ILE A 87 -1.72 4.41 5.32
CA ILE A 87 -3.13 4.04 5.32
C ILE A 87 -3.33 2.79 4.47
N SER A 88 -4.36 2.01 4.77
CA SER A 88 -4.81 0.91 3.93
C SER A 88 -6.18 1.24 3.31
N ILE A 89 -6.39 0.83 2.05
CA ILE A 89 -7.63 1.10 1.31
C ILE A 89 -8.21 -0.22 0.76
N PRO A 90 -9.54 -0.45 0.87
CA PRO A 90 -10.20 -1.61 0.27
C PRO A 90 -10.21 -1.57 -1.26
N GLN A 91 -10.22 -2.75 -1.90
CA GLN A 91 -10.05 -2.83 -3.36
C GLN A 91 -11.23 -2.25 -4.14
N LEU A 92 -12.46 -2.31 -3.63
CA LEU A 92 -13.61 -1.71 -4.31
C LEU A 92 -13.44 -0.20 -4.49
N GLU A 93 -12.94 0.49 -3.48
CA GLU A 93 -12.66 1.93 -3.57
C GLU A 93 -11.51 2.22 -4.52
N CYS A 94 -10.45 1.41 -4.47
CA CYS A 94 -9.32 1.51 -5.38
C CYS A 94 -9.78 1.42 -6.86
N PHE A 95 -10.63 0.46 -7.20
CA PHE A 95 -11.14 0.32 -8.57
C PHE A 95 -12.17 1.39 -8.96
N ASP A 96 -12.97 1.92 -8.02
CA ASP A 96 -13.81 3.10 -8.28
C ASP A 96 -12.94 4.32 -8.66
N ALA A 97 -11.87 4.56 -7.89
CA ALA A 97 -10.89 5.60 -8.19
C ALA A 97 -10.23 5.38 -9.55
N ALA A 98 -9.89 4.15 -9.90
CA ALA A 98 -9.31 3.79 -11.18
C ALA A 98 -10.25 4.07 -12.36
N MET A 99 -11.54 3.71 -12.23
CA MET A 99 -12.54 3.99 -13.25
C MET A 99 -12.77 5.48 -13.44
N LYS A 100 -12.78 6.25 -12.34
CA LYS A 100 -12.87 7.70 -12.41
C LYS A 100 -11.66 8.29 -13.12
N PHE A 101 -10.44 7.88 -12.73
CA PHE A 101 -9.19 8.35 -13.33
C PHE A 101 -9.11 8.02 -14.82
N ALA A 102 -9.48 6.80 -15.23
CA ALA A 102 -9.50 6.42 -16.64
C ALA A 102 -10.49 7.26 -17.47
N ARG A 103 -11.64 7.61 -16.90
CA ARG A 103 -12.66 8.44 -17.57
C ARG A 103 -12.28 9.92 -17.64
N THR A 104 -11.52 10.43 -16.68
CA THR A 104 -11.14 11.86 -16.65
C THR A 104 -9.79 12.13 -17.32
N GLU A 105 -8.81 11.26 -17.12
CA GLU A 105 -7.43 11.45 -17.59
C GLU A 105 -7.08 10.59 -18.81
N GLY A 106 -7.92 9.62 -19.17
CA GLY A 106 -7.71 8.76 -20.34
C GLY A 106 -6.64 7.66 -20.16
N ILE A 107 -6.20 7.41 -18.92
CA ILE A 107 -5.18 6.39 -18.61
C ILE A 107 -5.80 5.26 -17.79
N VAL A 108 -5.64 4.02 -18.27
CA VAL A 108 -5.98 2.82 -17.50
C VAL A 108 -4.81 2.49 -16.57
N ALA A 109 -4.97 2.73 -15.28
CA ALA A 109 -3.95 2.45 -14.26
C ALA A 109 -3.79 0.94 -14.02
N ALA A 110 -2.60 0.46 -13.66
CA ALA A 110 -2.46 -0.90 -13.11
C ALA A 110 -3.22 -1.00 -11.77
N PRO A 111 -3.61 -2.18 -11.28
CA PRO A 111 -4.28 -2.34 -9.99
C PRO A 111 -3.48 -1.77 -8.81
N GLU A 112 -2.15 -1.88 -8.82
CA GLU A 112 -1.30 -1.41 -7.72
C GLU A 112 -1.40 0.11 -7.47
N PRO A 113 -1.20 1.00 -8.46
CA PRO A 113 -1.30 2.45 -8.25
C PRO A 113 -2.71 2.96 -7.96
N THR A 114 -3.75 2.14 -8.15
CA THR A 114 -5.13 2.55 -7.83
C THR A 114 -5.33 2.90 -6.34
N HIS A 115 -4.54 2.28 -5.45
CA HIS A 115 -4.49 2.63 -4.04
C HIS A 115 -4.07 4.10 -3.83
N ALA A 116 -2.99 4.51 -4.49
CA ALA A 116 -2.50 5.89 -4.43
C ALA A 116 -3.46 6.88 -5.11
N LEU A 117 -4.19 6.45 -6.15
CA LEU A 117 -5.24 7.25 -6.78
C LEU A 117 -6.43 7.45 -5.83
N ALA A 118 -6.91 6.40 -5.17
CA ALA A 118 -7.99 6.49 -4.19
C ALA A 118 -7.63 7.46 -3.05
N ALA A 119 -6.43 7.31 -2.48
CA ALA A 119 -5.94 8.22 -1.45
C ALA A 119 -5.84 9.68 -1.93
N ALA A 120 -5.39 9.91 -3.16
CA ALA A 120 -5.32 11.25 -3.74
C ALA A 120 -6.72 11.87 -3.95
N ILE A 121 -7.70 11.06 -4.39
CA ILE A 121 -9.09 11.50 -4.55
C ILE A 121 -9.72 11.82 -3.19
N ARG A 122 -9.49 11.00 -2.16
CA ARG A 122 -9.92 11.29 -0.78
C ARG A 122 -9.36 12.64 -0.30
N GLU A 123 -8.06 12.88 -0.48
CA GLU A 123 -7.43 14.14 -0.06
C GLU A 123 -8.01 15.33 -0.85
N ALA A 124 -8.22 15.19 -2.16
CA ALA A 124 -8.84 16.24 -2.97
C ALA A 124 -10.29 16.55 -2.53
N GLN A 125 -11.05 15.53 -2.13
CA GLN A 125 -12.39 15.70 -1.56
C GLN A 125 -12.35 16.41 -0.21
N ALA A 126 -11.43 16.02 0.68
CA ALA A 126 -11.23 16.69 1.96
C ALA A 126 -10.84 18.16 1.79
N CYS A 127 -9.97 18.49 0.84
CA CYS A 127 -9.63 19.87 0.46
C CYS A 127 -10.85 20.66 -0.03
N LYS A 128 -11.73 20.04 -0.81
CA LYS A 128 -12.97 20.66 -1.27
C LYS A 128 -13.91 20.98 -0.10
N GLU A 129 -14.01 20.08 0.88
CA GLU A 129 -14.85 20.25 2.06
C GLU A 129 -14.30 21.30 3.03
N SER A 130 -12.98 21.32 3.22
CA SER A 130 -12.33 22.30 4.11
C SER A 130 -12.11 23.67 3.47
N GLY A 131 -12.10 23.74 2.13
CA GLY A 131 -11.71 24.92 1.37
C GLY A 131 -10.19 25.16 1.32
N GLU A 132 -9.39 24.21 1.82
CA GLU A 132 -7.92 24.31 1.84
C GLU A 132 -7.33 23.92 0.47
N GLU A 133 -6.55 24.83 -0.12
CA GLU A 133 -5.81 24.54 -1.35
C GLU A 133 -4.54 23.72 -1.04
N LYS A 134 -4.40 22.55 -1.67
CA LYS A 134 -3.20 21.70 -1.58
C LYS A 134 -2.72 21.25 -2.94
N VAL A 135 -1.41 21.05 -3.06
CA VAL A 135 -0.80 20.32 -4.18
C VAL A 135 -0.65 18.85 -3.79
N ILE A 136 -1.31 17.97 -4.53
CA ILE A 136 -1.28 16.52 -4.31
C ILE A 136 -0.43 15.88 -5.40
N LEU A 137 0.70 15.27 -5.02
CA LEU A 137 1.52 14.46 -5.91
C LEU A 137 1.26 12.99 -5.61
N THR A 138 0.82 12.23 -6.62
CA THR A 138 0.58 10.79 -6.51
C THR A 138 1.42 10.02 -7.52
N ALA A 139 1.80 8.78 -7.18
CA ALA A 139 2.61 7.92 -8.03
C ALA A 139 1.73 6.99 -8.87
N LEU A 140 1.76 7.18 -10.19
CA LEU A 140 1.19 6.23 -11.15
C LEU A 140 2.29 5.28 -11.63
N CYS A 141 2.51 4.19 -10.90
CA CYS A 141 3.67 3.31 -11.13
C CYS A 141 3.53 2.35 -12.33
N GLY A 142 2.35 2.23 -12.93
CA GLY A 142 2.12 1.33 -14.07
C GLY A 142 0.75 1.51 -14.72
N HIS A 143 0.60 0.93 -15.92
CA HIS A 143 -0.65 0.91 -16.67
C HIS A 143 -1.33 -0.46 -16.59
N GLY A 144 -2.66 -0.51 -16.67
CA GLY A 144 -3.45 -1.73 -16.48
C GLY A 144 -3.81 -2.48 -17.75
N HIS A 145 -3.16 -2.20 -18.89
CA HIS A 145 -3.47 -2.87 -20.16
C HIS A 145 -3.35 -4.40 -20.12
N LEU A 146 -2.57 -4.95 -19.20
CA LEU A 146 -2.40 -6.40 -19.01
C LEU A 146 -3.16 -6.94 -17.79
N ASP A 147 -3.84 -6.06 -17.05
CA ASP A 147 -4.57 -6.36 -15.81
C ASP A 147 -6.09 -6.18 -15.99
N LEU A 148 -6.56 -6.18 -17.24
CA LEU A 148 -7.97 -5.97 -17.59
C LEU A 148 -8.90 -7.01 -16.96
N ALA A 149 -8.39 -8.20 -16.61
CA ALA A 149 -9.17 -9.20 -15.88
C ALA A 149 -9.58 -8.72 -14.48
N SER A 150 -8.75 -7.92 -13.79
CA SER A 150 -9.14 -7.34 -12.50
C SER A 150 -10.20 -6.26 -12.67
N TYR A 151 -10.13 -5.48 -13.74
CA TYR A 151 -11.18 -4.52 -14.10
C TYR A 151 -12.49 -5.20 -14.47
N ASP A 152 -12.43 -6.32 -15.20
CA ASP A 152 -13.61 -7.10 -15.56
C ASP A 152 -14.35 -7.58 -14.31
N LYS A 153 -13.63 -8.15 -13.32
CA LYS A 153 -14.20 -8.52 -12.02
C LYS A 153 -14.88 -7.36 -11.29
N TYR A 154 -14.30 -6.16 -11.35
CA TYR A 154 -14.92 -4.97 -10.77
C TYR A 154 -16.20 -4.58 -11.53
N LEU A 155 -16.13 -4.53 -12.86
CA LEU A 155 -17.24 -4.12 -13.72
C LEU A 155 -18.40 -5.13 -13.74
N SER A 156 -18.12 -6.41 -13.55
CA SER A 156 -19.12 -7.47 -13.42
C SER A 156 -19.76 -7.56 -12.03
N GLY A 157 -19.21 -6.81 -11.05
CA GLY A 157 -19.68 -6.83 -9.66
C GLY A 157 -19.24 -8.06 -8.86
N GLU A 158 -18.26 -8.82 -9.36
CA GLU A 158 -17.69 -9.99 -8.67
C GLU A 158 -16.64 -9.62 -7.62
N MET A 159 -16.06 -8.41 -7.71
CA MET A 159 -15.10 -7.91 -6.74
C MET A 159 -15.79 -7.65 -5.39
N ILE A 160 -15.16 -8.11 -4.31
CA ILE A 160 -15.62 -7.88 -2.94
C ILE A 160 -14.45 -7.37 -2.10
N ASP A 161 -14.71 -6.54 -1.10
CA ASP A 161 -13.69 -6.20 -0.13
C ASP A 161 -13.41 -7.38 0.80
N LEU A 162 -12.14 -7.56 1.13
CA LEU A 162 -11.69 -8.59 2.04
C LEU A 162 -11.50 -8.00 3.43
N ASP A 163 -12.09 -8.66 4.42
CA ASP A 163 -11.80 -8.41 5.82
C ASP A 163 -10.65 -9.33 6.24
N LEU A 164 -9.47 -8.77 6.47
CA LEU A 164 -8.28 -9.55 6.78
C LEU A 164 -8.35 -10.06 8.22
N SER A 165 -8.45 -11.38 8.38
CA SER A 165 -8.40 -12.02 9.70
C SER A 165 -7.06 -11.78 10.39
N THR A 166 -7.11 -11.29 11.64
CA THR A 166 -5.94 -11.17 12.51
C THR A 166 -5.31 -12.52 12.81
N ASP A 167 -6.08 -13.60 12.78
CA ASP A 167 -5.57 -14.95 13.03
C ASP A 167 -4.64 -15.42 11.91
N ALA A 168 -4.93 -15.06 10.66
CA ALA A 168 -4.07 -15.39 9.53
C ALA A 168 -2.70 -14.68 9.62
N ILE A 169 -2.69 -13.43 10.10
CA ILE A 169 -1.44 -12.71 10.40
C ILE A 169 -0.72 -13.41 11.54
N ALA A 170 -1.41 -13.71 12.65
CA ALA A 170 -0.80 -14.36 13.81
C ALA A 170 -0.17 -15.72 13.46
N GLU A 171 -0.83 -16.52 12.62
CA GLU A 171 -0.30 -17.79 12.10
C GLU A 171 0.97 -17.59 11.27
N ALA A 172 0.95 -16.67 10.31
CA ALA A 172 2.13 -16.36 9.50
C ALA A 172 3.29 -15.80 10.34
N MET A 173 2.98 -14.99 11.35
CA MET A 173 3.94 -14.40 12.27
C MET A 173 4.61 -15.43 13.19
N ALA A 174 3.99 -16.59 13.42
CA ALA A 174 4.60 -17.68 14.19
C ALA A 174 5.87 -18.24 13.54
N ALA A 175 6.00 -18.12 12.22
CA ALA A 175 7.19 -18.55 11.47
C ALA A 175 8.31 -17.48 11.46
N VAL A 176 8.02 -16.25 11.88
CA VAL A 176 8.99 -15.13 11.84
C VAL A 176 10.06 -15.33 12.91
N PRO A 177 11.36 -15.25 12.55
CA PRO A 177 12.45 -15.40 13.51
C PRO A 177 12.32 -14.50 14.75
N GLN A 178 12.59 -15.08 15.91
CA GLN A 178 12.73 -14.33 17.16
C GLN A 178 14.21 -14.04 17.38
N ILE A 179 14.60 -12.78 17.14
CA ILE A 179 15.96 -12.31 17.38
C ILE A 179 15.96 -11.61 18.74
N ASN A 180 16.61 -12.23 19.73
CA ASN A 180 16.86 -11.57 21.01
C ASN A 180 17.90 -10.47 20.80
N ALA A 181 17.58 -9.26 21.27
CA ALA A 181 18.46 -8.10 21.25
C ALA A 181 19.64 -8.27 22.22
#